data_AF-A0A1V5CXT8-F1
#
_entry.id   AF-A0A1V5CXT8-F1
#
_cell.length_a   1.000
_cell.length_b   1.000
_cell.length_c   1.000
_cell.angle_alpha   90.00
_cell.angle_beta   90.00
_cell.angle_gamma   90.00
#
_symmetry.space_group_name_H-M   'P 1'
#
loop_
_entity.id
_entity.type
_entity.pdbx_description
1 polymer ?
#
loop_
_entity_poly.entity_id
_entity_poly.type
_entity_poly.pdbx_seq_one_letter_code
_entity_poly.pdbx_strand_id
1 'polypeptide(L)'
;MIDRTKGKHFDLYRGQYRAHLSELLVFLRRVGWDHEGLEVDLWGRDKDAVILLRKGDKTFRLNILQYIGLLRLSATEEQTKEV
;
A
#
# COMPACT_ATOMS: atom_id res chain seq x y z
N MET A 1 -22.18 -14.78 -22.91
CA MET A 1 -20.80 -14.52 -23.37
C MET A 1 -20.01 -13.98 -22.20
N ILE A 2 -19.03 -14.73 -21.69
CA ILE A 2 -18.12 -14.23 -20.66
C ILE A 2 -17.08 -13.38 -21.39
N ASP A 3 -17.12 -12.08 -21.14
CA ASP A 3 -16.23 -11.11 -21.76
C ASP A 3 -14.80 -11.30 -21.23
N ARG A 4 -13.98 -12.03 -22.02
CA ARG A 4 -12.59 -12.38 -21.69
C ARG A 4 -11.65 -11.17 -21.70
N THR A 5 -12.08 -10.00 -22.17
CA THR A 5 -11.24 -8.78 -22.14
C THR A 5 -11.15 -8.20 -20.73
N LYS A 6 -12.21 -8.29 -19.92
CA LYS A 6 -12.22 -7.78 -18.54
C LYS A 6 -11.19 -8.48 -17.65
N GLY A 7 -10.95 -9.78 -17.86
CA GLY A 7 -9.95 -10.56 -17.11
C GLY A 7 -8.51 -10.09 -17.36
N LYS A 8 -8.14 -9.85 -18.63
CA LYS A 8 -6.79 -9.38 -19.00
C LYS A 8 -6.47 -7.98 -18.47
N HIS A 9 -7.44 -7.06 -18.53
CA HIS A 9 -7.27 -5.72 -17.97
C HIS A 9 -7.20 -5.74 -16.44
N PHE A 10 -7.97 -6.61 -15.79
CA PHE A 10 -7.92 -6.81 -14.33
C PHE A 10 -6.56 -7.35 -13.86
N ASP A 11 -6.02 -8.36 -14.54
CA ASP A 11 -4.71 -8.93 -14.16
C ASP A 11 -3.56 -7.95 -14.39
N LEU A 12 -3.62 -7.15 -15.46
CA LEU A 12 -2.64 -6.09 -15.72
C LEU A 12 -2.70 -5.00 -14.64
N TYR A 13 -3.90 -4.51 -14.32
CA TYR A 13 -4.11 -3.53 -13.24
C TYR A 13 -3.62 -4.08 -11.90
N ARG A 14 -3.89 -5.34 -11.61
CA ARG A 14 -3.44 -6.02 -10.40
C ARG A 14 -1.91 -6.12 -10.33
N GLY A 15 -1.26 -6.43 -11.45
CA GLY A 15 0.20 -6.48 -11.53
C GLY A 15 0.86 -5.12 -11.32
N GLN A 16 0.38 -4.09 -12.01
CA GLN A 16 0.85 -2.71 -11.86
C GLN A 16 0.61 -2.19 -10.44
N TYR A 17 -0.56 -2.46 -9.87
CA TYR A 17 -0.89 -2.10 -8.50
C TYR A 17 0.04 -2.78 -7.50
N ARG A 18 0.33 -4.08 -7.69
CA ARG A 18 1.28 -4.81 -6.83
C ARG A 18 2.69 -4.24 -6.91
N ALA A 19 3.18 -3.94 -8.12
CA ALA A 19 4.50 -3.32 -8.31
C ALA A 19 4.59 -1.97 -7.59
N HIS A 20 3.56 -1.13 -7.73
CA HIS A 20 3.49 0.17 -7.07
C HIS A 20 3.52 0.04 -5.53
N LEU A 21 2.82 -0.94 -4.96
CA LEU A 21 2.88 -1.21 -3.52
C LEU A 21 4.25 -1.72 -3.07
N SER A 22 4.93 -2.55 -3.87
CA SER A 22 6.30 -3.00 -3.57
C SER A 22 7.30 -1.84 -3.59
N GLU A 23 7.24 -0.94 -4.56
CA GLU A 23 8.05 0.28 -4.60
C GLU A 23 7.82 1.15 -3.37
N LEU A 24 6.57 1.28 -2.96
CA LEU A 24 6.17 2.02 -1.77
C LEU A 24 6.75 1.39 -0.48
N LEU A 25 6.73 0.06 -0.34
CA LEU A 25 7.37 -0.62 0.79
C LEU A 25 8.89 -0.38 0.82
N VAL A 26 9.55 -0.43 -0.33
CA VAL A 26 10.99 -0.14 -0.44
C VAL A 26 11.27 1.30 -0.03
N PHE A 27 10.44 2.25 -0.49
CA PHE A 27 10.55 3.65 -0.09
C PHE A 27 10.37 3.80 1.43
N LEU A 28 9.28 3.30 2.01
CA LEU A 28 9.02 3.40 3.45
C LEU A 28 10.14 2.77 4.30
N ARG A 29 10.68 1.61 3.89
CA ARG A 29 11.85 1.00 4.56
C ARG A 29 13.10 1.87 4.45
N ARG A 30 13.38 2.45 3.27
CA ARG A 30 14.58 3.28 3.04
C ARG A 30 14.55 4.63 3.74
N VAL A 31 13.37 5.23 3.90
CA VAL A 31 13.27 6.52 4.59
C VAL A 31 13.46 6.36 6.11
N GLY A 32 13.60 5.13 6.63
CA GLY A 32 13.94 4.91 8.04
C GLY A 32 12.89 5.50 8.96
N TRP A 33 11.61 5.31 8.62
CA TRP A 33 10.51 5.73 9.49
C TRP A 33 10.48 4.74 10.66
N ASP A 34 11.40 4.91 11.60
CA ASP A 34 11.19 4.42 12.96
C ASP A 34 9.84 4.98 13.46
N HIS A 35 9.25 4.27 14.41
CA HIS A 35 7.92 4.60 14.94
C HIS A 35 7.99 5.82 15.87
N GLU A 36 9.19 6.31 16.18
CA GLU A 36 9.41 7.43 17.09
C GLU A 36 9.14 8.75 16.34
N GLY A 37 8.22 9.56 16.87
CA GLY A 37 7.80 10.80 16.23
C GLY A 37 7.01 10.61 14.93
N LEU A 38 6.51 9.39 14.68
CA LEU A 38 5.58 9.12 13.59
C LEU A 38 4.15 9.47 14.01
N GLU A 39 3.56 10.45 13.33
CA GLU A 39 2.14 10.78 13.46
C GLU A 39 1.34 10.13 12.35
N VAL A 40 0.18 9.57 12.71
CA VAL A 40 -0.73 8.91 11.77
C VAL A 40 -2.11 9.56 11.89
N ASP A 41 -2.59 10.10 10.78
CA ASP A 41 -3.90 10.74 10.67
C ASP A 41 -4.76 10.02 9.63
N LEU A 42 -6.08 10.00 9.84
CA LEU A 42 -7.04 9.51 8.86
C LEU A 42 -7.95 10.66 8.41
N TRP A 43 -7.94 10.95 7.12
CA TRP A 43 -8.77 12.00 6.51
C TRP A 43 -9.77 11.38 5.54
N GLY A 44 -11.01 11.87 5.55
CA GLY A 44 -12.10 11.33 4.73
C GLY A 44 -12.80 10.13 5.38
N ARG A 45 -13.74 9.52 4.65
CA ARG A 45 -14.49 8.34 5.08
C ARG A 45 -14.52 7.30 3.96
N ASP A 46 -14.69 6.04 4.35
CA ASP A 46 -14.86 4.91 3.43
C ASP A 46 -13.71 4.77 2.42
N LYS A 47 -14.04 4.52 1.14
CA LYS A 47 -13.08 4.28 0.05
C LYS A 47 -12.20 5.49 -0.32
N ASP A 48 -12.64 6.68 0.08
CA ASP A 48 -11.93 7.94 -0.15
C ASP A 48 -11.09 8.32 1.07
N ALA A 49 -11.07 7.48 2.11
CA ALA A 49 -10.23 7.66 3.26
C ALA A 49 -8.75 7.60 2.87
N VAL A 50 -7.99 8.47 3.49
CA VAL A 50 -6.57 8.66 3.27
C VAL A 50 -5.87 8.63 4.61
N ILE A 51 -4.82 7.83 4.68
CA ILE A 51 -3.89 7.81 5.80
C ILE A 51 -2.76 8.79 5.49
N LEU A 52 -2.58 9.76 6.37
CA LEU A 52 -1.46 10.67 6.37
C LEU A 52 -0.45 10.16 7.40
N LEU A 53 0.77 9.93 6.94
CA LEU A 53 1.90 9.63 7.80
C LEU A 53 2.77 10.88 7.84
N ARG A 54 3.05 11.42 9.03
CA ARG A 54 3.94 12.59 9.20
C ARG A 54 5.11 12.25 10.10
N LYS A 55 6.29 12.76 9.75
CA LYS A 55 7.51 12.67 10.58
C LYS A 55 8.37 13.90 10.35
N GLY A 56 8.40 14.80 11.32
CA GLY A 56 9.06 16.10 11.18
C GLY A 56 8.42 16.93 10.05
N ASP A 57 9.21 17.30 9.06
CA ASP A 57 8.79 18.05 7.87
C ASP A 57 8.24 17.15 6.74
N LYS A 58 8.35 15.83 6.88
CA LYS A 58 7.93 14.87 5.85
C LYS A 58 6.48 14.47 6.06
N THR A 59 5.68 14.61 5.01
CA THR A 59 4.30 14.11 4.97
C THR A 59 4.15 13.13 3.81
N PHE A 60 3.56 11.97 4.11
CA PHE A 60 3.24 10.95 3.14
C PHE A 60 1.74 10.66 3.15
N ARG A 61 1.16 10.46 1.96
CA ARG A 61 -0.29 10.29 1.78
C ARG A 61 -0.57 8.93 1.14
N LEU A 62 -1.39 8.12 1.80
CA LEU A 62 -1.82 6.80 1.34
C LEU A 62 -3.33 6.74 1.23
N ASN A 63 -3.88 6.27 0.11
CA ASN A 63 -5.28 5.86 0.09
C ASN A 63 -5.46 4.58 0.94
N ILE A 64 -6.61 4.43 1.60
CA ILE A 64 -6.95 3.26 2.42
C ILE A 64 -6.78 1.92 1.69
N LEU A 65 -7.09 1.86 0.39
CA LEU A 65 -6.91 0.66 -0.44
C LEU A 65 -5.42 0.33 -0.62
N GLN A 66 -4.57 1.35 -0.78
CA GLN A 66 -3.12 1.17 -0.86
C GLN A 66 -2.60 0.62 0.46
N TYR A 67 -3.04 1.18 1.58
CA TYR A 67 -2.65 0.69 2.91
C TYR A 67 -3.08 -0.76 3.17
N ILE A 68 -4.35 -1.12 2.87
CA ILE A 68 -4.83 -2.50 2.97
C ILE A 68 -4.01 -3.42 2.05
N GLY A 69 -3.67 -2.95 0.85
CA GLY A 69 -2.82 -3.67 -0.09
C GLY A 69 -1.42 -3.93 0.48
N LEU A 70 -0.80 -2.94 1.12
CA LEU A 70 0.49 -3.08 1.80
C LEU A 70 0.43 -4.13 2.90
N LEU A 71 -0.57 -4.04 3.79
CA LEU A 71 -0.74 -5.00 4.89
C LEU A 71 -0.84 -6.44 4.38
N ARG A 72 -1.62 -6.66 3.30
CA ARG A 72 -1.76 -7.98 2.67
C ARG A 72 -0.45 -8.48 2.05
N LEU A 73 0.32 -7.58 1.42
CA LEU A 73 1.62 -7.94 0.86
C LEU A 73 2.62 -8.31 1.95
N SER A 74 2.71 -7.53 3.02
CA SER A 74 3.58 -7.82 4.17
C SER A 74 3.24 -9.17 4.81
N ALA A 75 1.95 -9.46 5.02
CA ALA A 75 1.51 -10.75 5.54
C ALA A 75 1.85 -11.93 4.60
N THR A 76 1.79 -11.72 3.28
CA THR A 76 2.18 -12.74 2.30
C THR A 76 3.70 -12.97 2.31
N GLU A 77 4.51 -11.91 2.44
CA GLU A 77 5.97 -12.01 2.55
C GLU A 77 6.39 -12.73 3.83
N GLU A 78 5.73 -12.49 4.96
CA GLU A 78 5.97 -13.19 6.22
C GLU A 78 5.65 -14.69 6.11
N GLN A 79 4.47 -15.05 5.57
CA GLN A 79 4.13 -16.45 5.33
C GLN A 79 5.09 -17.16 4.38
N THR A 80 5.70 -16.44 3.44
CA THR A 80 6.68 -17.04 2.50
C THR A 80 8.05 -17.22 3.13
N LYS A 81 8.39 -16.49 4.20
CA LYS A 81 9.65 -16.64 4.94
C LYS A 81 9.63 -17.78 5.97
N GLU A 82 8.45 -18.25 6.35
CA GLU A 82 8.27 -19.36 7.30
C GLU A 82 8.26 -20.75 6.62
N VAL A 83 8.51 -20.82 5.31
CA VAL A 83 8.58 -22.08 4.53
C VAL A 83 10.02 -22.36 4.08
#